data_AF-A0A392V7V7-F1
#
_entry.id   AF-A0A392V7V7-F1
#
_cell.length_a   1.000
_cell.length_b   1.000
_cell.length_c   1.000
_cell.angle_alpha   90.00
_cell.angle_beta   90.00
_cell.angle_gamma   90.00
#
_symmetry.space_group_name_H-M   'P 1'
#
loop_
_entity.id
_entity.type
_entity.pdbx_description
1 polymer ?
#
loop_
_entity_poly.entity_id
_entity_poly.type
_entity_poly.pdbx_seq_one_letter_code
_entity_poly.pdbx_strand_id
1 'polypeptide(L)' 'MVYVRQKEDPWNSIVAGAATGGFLAMRQGFAASARSAAFGGVLLALIEGSGIAFNKYLSAQQPIMMD' A
#
# COMPACT_ATOMS: atom_id res chain seq x y z
N MET A 1 6.21 -4.10 10.03
CA MET A 1 7.28 -4.45 9.06
C MET A 1 8.46 -3.47 9.13
N VAL A 2 8.22 -2.16 9.31
CA VAL A 2 9.27 -1.14 9.57
C VAL A 2 10.19 -1.53 10.74
N TYR A 3 9.64 -1.99 11.86
CA TYR A 3 10.47 -2.39 13.02
C TYR A 3 11.47 -3.52 12.69
N VAL A 4 11.08 -4.43 11.79
CA VAL A 4 11.90 -5.58 11.37
C VAL A 4 12.85 -5.23 10.23
N ARG A 5 12.42 -4.37 9.29
CA ARG A 5 13.19 -4.02 8.09
C ARG A 5 13.91 -2.69 8.16
N GLN A 6 13.66 -1.90 9.21
CA GLN A 6 14.15 -0.52 9.41
C GLN A 6 13.97 0.35 8.15
N LYS A 7 12.92 0.06 7.36
CA LYS A 7 12.67 0.67 6.07
C LYS A 7 11.18 0.96 5.92
N GLU A 8 10.88 2.22 5.61
CA GLU A 8 9.54 2.69 5.31
C GLU A 8 9.30 2.61 3.81
N ASP A 9 8.59 1.54 3.40
CA ASP A 9 8.23 1.30 2.00
C ASP A 9 6.69 1.23 1.87
N PRO A 10 6.14 1.58 0.69
CA PRO A 10 4.72 1.39 0.34
C PRO A 10 4.17 -0.02 0.63
N TRP A 11 5.04 -1.02 0.57
CA TRP A 11 4.71 -2.42 0.88
C TRP A 11 4.24 -2.61 2.32
N ASN A 12 4.72 -1.79 3.25
CA ASN A 12 4.33 -1.87 4.66
C ASN A 12 2.86 -1.53 4.84
N SER A 13 2.40 -0.45 4.18
CA SER A 13 1.00 -0.05 4.17
C SER A 13 0.14 -1.14 3.53
N ILE A 14 0.49 -1.60 2.32
CA ILE A 14 -0.26 -2.64 1.58
C ILE A 14 -0.47 -3.90 2.42
N VAL A 15 0.62 -4.42 3.00
CA VAL A 15 0.56 -5.63 3.83
C VAL A 15 -0.22 -5.38 5.11
N ALA A 16 -0.11 -4.19 5.72
CA ALA A 16 -0.89 -3.85 6.90
C ALA A 16 -2.40 -3.81 6.61
N GLY A 17 -2.83 -3.25 5.47
CA GLY A 17 -4.24 -3.26 5.08
C GLY A 17 -4.76 -4.65 4.76
N ALA A 18 -3.98 -5.47 4.06
CA ALA A 18 -4.33 -6.86 3.81
C ALA A 18 -4.44 -7.67 5.10
N ALA A 19 -3.46 -7.54 6.00
CA ALA A 19 -3.48 -8.22 7.30
C ALA A 19 -4.68 -7.78 8.14
N THR A 20 -4.98 -6.47 8.18
CA THR A 20 -6.11 -5.93 8.95
C THR A 20 -7.45 -6.42 8.40
N GLY A 21 -7.66 -6.35 7.07
CA GLY A 21 -8.89 -6.86 6.43
C GLY A 21 -9.07 -8.36 6.67
N GLY A 22 -8.00 -9.14 6.43
CA GLY A 22 -8.00 -10.56 6.71
C GLY A 22 -8.31 -10.90 8.16
N PHE A 23 -7.70 -10.18 9.10
CA PHE A 23 -7.89 -10.38 10.54
C PHE A 23 -9.33 -10.09 10.98
N LEU A 24 -9.93 -9.00 10.51
CA LEU A 24 -11.32 -8.64 10.82
C LEU A 24 -12.32 -9.71 10.35
N ALA A 25 -12.04 -10.37 9.23
CA ALA A 25 -12.88 -11.40 8.64
C ALA A 25 -12.52 -12.84 9.06
N MET A 26 -11.50 -13.05 9.92
CA MET A 26 -11.09 -14.41 10.35
C MET A 26 -12.24 -15.24 10.94
N ARG A 27 -13.14 -14.60 11.71
CA ARG A 27 -14.29 -15.27 12.30
C ARG A 27 -15.32 -15.80 11.30
N GLN A 28 -15.27 -15.32 10.06
CA GLN A 28 -16.15 -15.76 8.96
C GLN A 28 -15.53 -16.91 8.15
N GLY A 29 -14.37 -17.42 8.57
CA GLY A 29 -13.66 -18.50 7.91
C GLY A 29 -12.60 -18.03 6.91
N PHE A 30 -11.79 -18.99 6.46
CA PHE A 30 -10.60 -18.72 5.64
C PHE A 30 -10.92 -18.02 4.31
N ALA A 31 -11.96 -18.45 3.62
CA ALA A 31 -12.34 -17.87 2.33
C ALA A 31 -12.77 -16.38 2.46
N ALA A 32 -13.52 -16.04 3.52
CA ALA A 32 -13.92 -14.67 3.79
C ALA A 32 -12.71 -13.80 4.19
N SER A 33 -11.83 -14.34 5.05
CA SER A 33 -10.57 -13.70 5.44
C SER A 33 -9.67 -13.41 4.23
N ALA A 34 -9.47 -14.38 3.35
CA ALA A 34 -8.64 -14.20 2.15
C ALA A 34 -9.19 -13.11 1.21
N ARG A 35 -10.51 -13.08 0.99
CA ARG A 35 -11.14 -12.01 0.18
C ARG A 35 -11.00 -10.64 0.83
N SER A 36 -11.19 -10.55 2.14
CA SER A 36 -11.05 -9.28 2.87
C SER A 36 -9.60 -8.78 2.87
N ALA A 37 -8.64 -9.69 3.02
CA ALA A 37 -7.21 -9.38 2.89
C ALA A 37 -6.86 -8.88 1.49
N ALA A 38 -7.34 -9.57 0.44
CA ALA A 38 -7.13 -9.14 -0.94
C ALA A 38 -7.70 -7.73 -1.18
N PHE A 39 -8.93 -7.46 -0.72
CA PHE A 39 -9.55 -6.15 -0.87
C PHE A 39 -8.78 -5.04 -0.14
N GLY A 40 -8.40 -5.27 1.13
CA GLY A 40 -7.60 -4.32 1.90
C GLY A 40 -6.23 -4.06 1.29
N GLY A 41 -5.57 -5.09 0.76
CA GLY A 41 -4.31 -4.97 0.04
C GLY A 41 -4.43 -4.18 -1.26
N VAL A 42 -5.44 -4.47 -2.09
CA VAL A 42 -5.68 -3.75 -3.35
C VAL A 42 -5.98 -2.28 -3.11
N LEU A 43 -6.82 -1.96 -2.12
CA LEU A 43 -7.20 -0.59 -1.82
C LEU A 43 -5.97 0.26 -1.42
N LEU A 44 -5.12 -0.25 -0.53
CA LEU A 44 -3.89 0.46 -0.16
C LEU A 44 -2.84 0.47 -1.28
N ALA A 45 -2.77 -0.56 -2.11
CA ALA A 45 -1.88 -0.57 -3.27
C ALA A 45 -2.24 0.54 -4.27
N LEU A 46 -3.53 0.82 -4.45
CA LEU A 46 -3.99 1.94 -5.26
C LEU A 46 -3.65 3.30 -4.64
N ILE A 47 -3.84 3.46 -3.33
CA ILE A 47 -3.51 4.70 -2.62
C ILE A 47 -2.01 4.98 -2.70
N GLU A 48 -1.17 4.03 -2.29
CA GLU A 48 0.29 4.20 -2.30
C GLU A 48 0.83 4.30 -3.74
N GLY A 49 0.32 3.46 -4.65
CA GLY A 49 0.70 3.48 -6.06
C GLY A 49 0.37 4.79 -6.75
N SER A 50 -0.81 5.37 -6.47
CA SER A 50 -1.17 6.69 -6.97
C SER A 50 -0.31 7.80 -6.38
N GLY A 51 0.05 7.74 -5.09
CA GLY A 51 0.98 8.69 -4.47
C GLY A 51 2.36 8.67 -5.14
N ILE A 52 2.89 7.49 -5.45
CA ILE A 52 4.15 7.34 -6.19
C ILE A 52 4.02 7.90 -7.61
N ALA A 53 2.96 7.55 -8.33
CA ALA A 53 2.73 8.02 -9.70
C ALA A 53 2.59 9.55 -9.77
N PHE A 54 1.83 10.13 -8.83
CA PHE A 54 1.65 11.58 -8.73
C PHE A 54 2.95 12.30 -8.40
N ASN A 55 3.72 11.79 -7.43
CA ASN A 55 5.02 12.37 -7.09
C ASN A 55 6.01 12.28 -8.27
N LYS A 56 6.02 11.16 -8.99
CA LYS A 56 6.81 11.00 -10.22
C LYS A 56 6.40 11.99 -11.31
N TYR A 57 5.11 12.18 -11.52
CA TYR A 57 4.59 13.14 -12.51
C TYR A 57 4.98 14.58 -12.16
N LEU A 58 4.81 15.00 -10.90
CA LEU A 58 5.24 16.33 -10.44
C LEU A 58 6.74 16.52 -10.52
N SER A 59 7.53 15.51 -10.15
CA SER A 59 9.00 15.56 -10.25
C SER A 59 9.47 15.65 -11.70
N ALA A 60 8.78 14.99 -12.63
CA ALA A 60 9.07 15.08 -14.06
C ALA A 60 8.70 16.45 -14.67
N GLN A 61 7.84 17.23 -14.01
CA GLN A 61 7.46 18.57 -14.43
C GLN A 61 8.37 19.68 -13.86
N GLN A 62 9.34 19.38 -12.99
CA GLN A 62 10.38 20.35 -12.65
C GLN A 62 11.16 20.68 -13.93
N PRO A 63 11.02 21.90 -14.50
CA PRO A 63 11.87 22.28 -15.61
C PRO A 63 13.28 22.31 -15.05
N ILE A 64 14.19 21.73 -15.81
CA ILE A 64 15.63 21.88 -15.65
C ILE A 64 15.91 23.39 -15.84
N MET A 65 15.69 24.19 -14.80
CA MET A 65 16.12 25.59 -14.72
C MET A 65 17.62 25.53 -14.49
N MET A 66 18.36 25.37 -15.59
CA MET A 66 19.79 25.60 -15.63
C MET A 66 19.98 27.09 -15.96
N ASP A 67 20.68 27.79 -15.07
CA ASP A 67 21.37 29.04 -15.33
C ASP A 67 22.26 28.96 -16.59
#